data_AF-A0A7S2EHX6-F1
#
_entry.id   AF-A0A7S2EHX6-F1
#
_cell.length_a   1.000
_cell.length_b   1.000
_cell.length_c   1.000
_cell.angle_alpha   90.00
_cell.angle_beta   90.00
_cell.angle_gamma   90.00
#
_symmetry.space_group_name_H-M   'P 1'
#
loop_
_entity.id
_entity.type
_entity.pdbx_description
1 polymer ?
#
loop_
_entity_poly.entity_id
_entity_poly.type
_entity_poly.pdbx_seq_one_letter_code
_entity_poly.pdbx_strand_id
1 'polypeptide(L)'
;TSMAGEIHLSDRMGLFLQKTNIIRDYLEDYVDGRAFWPQSVWKKYSKTGDLGYFADNINTEEGRAKSLHCLNELVTDALELVPDCLSYLSKLRCAEVYRFCAIPQVMAIATLDRCYANPDVFTGVVKIRKGLSCRLILGAGDR
;
A
#
# COMPACT_ATOMS: atom_id res chain seq x y z
N THR A 1 -11.47 15.75 -25.26
CA THR A 1 -10.75 15.16 -24.11
C THR A 1 -11.75 14.30 -23.37
N SER A 2 -11.70 12.97 -23.48
CA SER A 2 -12.83 12.13 -23.07
C SER A 2 -12.87 11.96 -21.55
N MET A 3 -14.07 12.08 -20.97
CA MET A 3 -14.35 11.80 -19.55
C MET A 3 -13.79 10.44 -19.09
N ALA A 4 -13.70 9.46 -20.00
CA ALA A 4 -13.16 8.13 -19.72
C ALA A 4 -11.70 8.16 -19.23
N GLY A 5 -10.85 9.05 -19.79
CA GLY A 5 -9.47 9.19 -19.34
C GLY A 5 -9.34 9.84 -17.96
N GLU A 6 -10.30 10.69 -17.59
CA GLU A 6 -10.33 11.32 -16.26
C GLU A 6 -10.87 10.36 -15.19
N ILE A 7 -11.89 9.57 -15.51
CA ILE A 7 -12.42 8.49 -14.66
C ILE A 7 -11.33 7.46 -14.37
N HIS A 8 -10.56 7.05 -15.39
CA HIS A 8 -9.47 6.10 -15.21
C HIS A 8 -8.47 6.56 -14.14
N LEU A 9 -8.02 7.81 -14.22
CA LEU A 9 -7.01 8.33 -13.31
C LEU A 9 -7.56 8.51 -11.88
N SER A 10 -8.84 8.89 -11.72
CA SER A 10 -9.45 8.93 -10.38
C SER A 10 -9.61 7.54 -9.76
N ASP A 11 -9.92 6.52 -10.56
CA ASP A 11 -10.01 5.14 -10.09
C ASP A 11 -8.65 4.63 -9.61
N ARG A 12 -7.58 4.98 -10.34
CA ARG A 12 -6.18 4.64 -9.97
C ARG A 12 -5.77 5.27 -8.65
N MET A 13 -6.14 6.53 -8.40
CA MET A 13 -5.91 7.22 -7.13
C MET A 13 -6.56 6.48 -5.95
N GLY A 14 -7.81 6.04 -6.11
CA GLY A 14 -8.53 5.27 -5.08
C GLY A 14 -7.93 3.88 -4.86
N LEU A 15 -7.62 3.18 -5.95
CA LEU A 15 -7.04 1.84 -5.90
C LEU A 15 -5.67 1.84 -5.21
N PHE A 16 -4.84 2.86 -5.41
CA PHE A 16 -3.53 2.97 -4.76
C PHE A 16 -3.66 3.07 -3.23
N LEU A 17 -4.58 3.91 -2.74
CA LEU A 17 -4.85 4.03 -1.31
C LEU A 17 -5.38 2.71 -0.74
N GLN A 18 -6.30 2.05 -1.46
CA GLN A 18 -6.91 0.81 -0.99
C GLN A 18 -5.90 -0.34 -0.94
N LYS A 19 -5.08 -0.53 -1.98
CA LYS A 19 -4.01 -1.54 -1.99
C LYS A 19 -3.00 -1.30 -0.86
N THR A 20 -2.63 -0.04 -0.62
CA THR A 20 -1.71 0.32 0.45
C THR A 20 -2.24 -0.11 1.82
N ASN A 21 -3.52 0.16 2.11
CA ASN A 21 -4.14 -0.26 3.36
C ASN A 21 -4.21 -1.79 3.47
N ILE A 22 -4.67 -2.49 2.42
CA ILE A 22 -4.73 -3.97 2.37
C ILE A 22 -3.37 -4.61 2.62
N ILE A 23 -2.28 -4.04 2.07
CA ILE A 23 -0.93 -4.55 2.29
C ILE A 23 -0.52 -4.37 3.74
N ARG A 24 -0.73 -3.18 4.29
CA ARG A 24 -0.30 -2.83 5.65
C ARG A 24 -1.10 -3.59 6.71
N ASP A 25 -2.41 -3.75 6.51
CA ASP A 25 -3.35 -4.30 7.50
C ASP A 25 -3.41 -5.85 7.52
N TYR A 26 -2.46 -6.53 6.87
CA TYR A 26 -2.41 -8.00 6.75
C TYR A 26 -2.78 -8.74 8.05
N LEU A 27 -2.09 -8.45 9.16
CA LEU A 27 -2.28 -9.21 10.40
C LEU A 27 -3.63 -8.89 11.06
N GLU A 28 -4.06 -7.62 11.02
CA GLU A 28 -5.37 -7.19 11.54
C GLU A 28 -6.50 -7.89 10.77
N ASP A 29 -6.45 -7.85 9.44
CA ASP A 29 -7.43 -8.52 8.58
C ASP A 29 -7.43 -10.04 8.83
N TYR A 30 -6.27 -10.68 8.91
CA TYR A 30 -6.18 -12.12 9.12
C TYR A 30 -6.74 -12.55 10.49
N VAL A 31 -6.41 -11.84 11.56
CA VAL A 31 -6.95 -12.10 12.91
C VAL A 31 -8.47 -11.95 12.94
N ASP A 32 -9.02 -11.00 12.18
CA ASP A 32 -10.46 -10.81 12.01
C ASP A 32 -11.12 -11.83 11.06
N GLY A 33 -10.36 -12.81 10.52
CA GLY A 33 -10.87 -13.81 9.59
C GLY A 33 -11.15 -13.28 8.19
N ARG A 34 -10.56 -12.13 7.82
CA ARG A 34 -10.67 -11.48 6.51
C ARG A 34 -9.42 -11.78 5.67
N ALA A 35 -9.60 -11.84 4.36
CA ALA A 35 -8.50 -12.08 3.42
C ALA A 35 -8.69 -11.23 2.16
N PHE A 36 -7.84 -10.22 2.00
CA PHE A 36 -7.86 -9.32 0.84
C PHE A 36 -6.63 -9.45 -0.07
N TRP A 37 -5.55 -10.09 0.41
CA TRP A 37 -4.40 -10.39 -0.45
C TRP A 37 -4.82 -11.37 -1.54
N PRO A 38 -4.47 -11.11 -2.82
CA PRO A 38 -4.92 -11.94 -3.93
C PRO A 38 -4.32 -13.33 -3.87
N GLN A 39 -5.16 -14.37 -3.95
CA GLN A 39 -4.73 -15.77 -3.93
C GLN A 39 -3.72 -16.12 -5.01
N SER A 40 -3.81 -15.47 -6.17
CA SER A 40 -2.85 -15.64 -7.26
C SER A 40 -1.42 -15.25 -6.87
N VAL A 41 -1.24 -14.33 -5.93
CA VAL A 41 0.08 -13.89 -5.46
C VAL A 41 0.53 -14.74 -4.28
N TRP A 42 -0.25 -14.79 -3.21
CA TRP A 42 0.26 -15.38 -1.97
C TRP A 42 0.44 -16.90 -2.04
N LYS A 43 -0.34 -17.61 -2.87
CA LYS A 43 -0.15 -19.06 -3.09
C LYS A 43 1.16 -19.39 -3.82
N LYS A 44 1.84 -18.42 -4.46
CA LYS A 44 3.19 -18.62 -5.02
C LYS A 44 4.24 -18.81 -3.91
N TYR A 45 3.98 -18.27 -2.72
CA TYR A 45 4.96 -18.18 -1.63
C TYR A 45 4.58 -19.01 -0.41
N SER A 46 3.27 -19.16 -0.13
CA SER A 46 2.77 -19.99 0.97
C SER A 46 2.91 -21.47 0.65
N LYS A 47 3.63 -22.22 1.49
CA LYS A 47 3.78 -23.67 1.34
C LYS A 47 2.52 -24.45 1.64
N THR A 48 1.74 -24.00 2.62
CA THR A 48 0.47 -24.66 2.99
C THR A 48 -0.63 -24.31 2.01
N GLY A 49 -0.45 -23.25 1.22
CA GLY A 49 -1.52 -22.72 0.40
C GLY A 49 -2.58 -22.03 1.24
N ASP A 50 -2.24 -21.54 2.46
CA ASP A 50 -3.03 -20.62 3.29
C ASP A 50 -2.35 -19.26 3.49
N LEU A 51 -3.15 -18.20 3.66
CA LEU A 51 -2.66 -16.83 3.89
C LEU A 51 -1.99 -16.66 5.27
N GLY A 52 -2.43 -17.42 6.27
CA GLY A 52 -1.88 -17.42 7.64
C GLY A 52 -0.45 -17.93 7.74
N TYR A 53 0.04 -18.66 6.72
CA TYR A 53 1.40 -19.19 6.65
C TYR A 53 2.46 -18.15 7.00
N PHE A 54 2.28 -16.90 6.54
CA PHE A 54 3.28 -15.86 6.74
C PHE A 54 3.38 -15.38 8.19
N ALA A 55 2.24 -15.26 8.90
CA ALA A 55 2.23 -14.93 10.32
C ALA A 55 2.86 -16.05 11.16
N ASP A 56 2.52 -17.30 10.86
CA ASP A 56 2.98 -18.46 11.63
C ASP A 56 4.47 -18.77 11.43
N ASN A 57 5.03 -18.43 10.26
CA ASN A 57 6.39 -18.86 9.87
C ASN A 57 7.41 -17.71 9.78
N ILE A 58 7.06 -16.48 10.15
CA ILE A 58 7.94 -15.29 10.07
C ILE A 58 9.24 -15.42 10.90
N ASN A 59 9.24 -16.29 11.91
CA ASN A 59 10.38 -16.56 12.78
C ASN A 59 11.34 -17.63 12.22
N THR A 60 10.94 -18.33 11.16
CA THR A 60 11.82 -19.25 10.43
C THR A 60 12.54 -18.49 9.32
N GLU A 61 13.77 -18.91 8.99
CA GLU A 61 14.54 -18.27 7.92
C GLU A 61 13.82 -18.36 6.57
N GLU A 62 13.35 -19.56 6.21
CA GLU A 62 12.64 -19.79 4.95
C GLU A 62 11.27 -19.08 4.91
N GLY A 63 10.48 -19.19 5.98
CA GLY A 63 9.19 -18.52 6.09
C GLY A 63 9.35 -17.01 5.99
N ARG A 64 10.33 -16.42 6.68
CA ARG A 64 10.66 -15.00 6.55
C ARG A 64 10.97 -14.61 5.11
N ALA A 65 11.84 -15.34 4.42
CA ALA A 65 12.16 -15.05 3.03
C ALA A 65 10.91 -15.07 2.14
N LYS A 66 10.07 -16.11 2.26
CA LYS A 66 8.83 -16.24 1.48
C LYS A 66 7.81 -15.15 1.81
N SER A 67 7.62 -14.81 3.09
CA SER A 67 6.75 -13.73 3.55
C SER A 67 7.17 -12.39 2.94
N LEU A 68 8.47 -12.06 3.02
CA LEU A 68 9.01 -10.81 2.47
C LEU A 68 8.91 -10.77 0.94
N HIS A 69 9.13 -11.88 0.24
CA HIS A 69 8.93 -11.92 -1.21
C HIS A 69 7.47 -11.68 -1.61
N CYS A 70 6.52 -12.30 -0.92
CA CYS A 70 5.09 -12.06 -1.15
C CYS A 70 4.72 -10.58 -0.91
N LEU A 71 5.17 -10.02 0.21
CA LEU A 71 4.95 -8.61 0.55
C LEU A 71 5.53 -7.68 -0.51
N ASN A 72 6.76 -7.93 -0.96
CA ASN A 72 7.43 -7.09 -1.94
C ASN A 72 6.75 -7.15 -3.32
N GLU A 73 6.18 -8.31 -3.71
CA GLU A 73 5.39 -8.40 -4.95
C GLU A 73 4.13 -7.53 -4.85
N LEU A 74 3.41 -7.55 -3.73
CA LEU A 74 2.22 -6.73 -3.53
C LEU A 74 2.56 -5.23 -3.46
N VAL A 75 3.66 -4.87 -2.80
CA VAL A 75 4.14 -3.48 -2.78
C VAL A 75 4.49 -3.03 -4.20
N THR A 76 5.15 -3.88 -4.99
CA THR A 76 5.46 -3.58 -6.40
C THR A 76 4.20 -3.34 -7.23
N ASP A 77 3.20 -4.22 -7.10
CA ASP A 77 1.90 -4.10 -7.77
C ASP A 77 1.11 -2.84 -7.34
N ALA A 78 1.27 -2.37 -6.11
CA ALA A 78 0.71 -1.08 -5.69
C ALA A 78 1.48 0.10 -6.31
N LEU A 79 2.81 0.05 -6.38
CA LEU A 79 3.64 1.12 -6.92
C LEU A 79 3.43 1.36 -8.43
N GLU A 80 2.95 0.37 -9.18
CA GLU A 80 2.56 0.54 -10.59
C GLU A 80 1.47 1.61 -10.80
N LEU A 81 0.70 1.94 -9.76
CA LEU A 81 -0.37 2.96 -9.82
C LEU A 81 0.15 4.40 -9.63
N VAL A 82 1.38 4.57 -9.12
CA VAL A 82 1.94 5.89 -8.79
C VAL A 82 2.03 6.83 -10.00
N PRO A 83 2.46 6.41 -11.21
CA PRO A 83 2.48 7.29 -12.38
C PRO A 83 1.12 7.89 -12.73
N ASP A 84 0.05 7.10 -12.62
CA ASP A 84 -1.32 7.57 -12.85
C ASP A 84 -1.76 8.55 -11.75
N CYS A 85 -1.38 8.30 -10.49
CA CYS A 85 -1.66 9.20 -9.38
C CYS A 85 -0.99 10.57 -9.57
N LEU A 86 0.29 10.59 -9.96
CA LEU A 86 1.02 11.82 -10.28
C LEU A 86 0.42 12.54 -11.49
N SER A 87 0.01 11.79 -12.51
CA SER A 87 -0.68 12.32 -13.68
C SER A 87 -2.03 12.95 -13.34
N TYR A 88 -2.78 12.39 -12.40
CA TYR A 88 -4.00 12.99 -11.87
C TYR A 88 -3.71 14.30 -11.12
N LEU A 89 -2.78 14.25 -10.16
CA LEU A 89 -2.42 15.41 -9.32
C LEU A 89 -1.91 16.61 -10.13
N SER A 90 -1.18 16.36 -11.22
CA SER A 90 -0.68 17.43 -12.11
C SER A 90 -1.80 18.20 -12.82
N LYS A 91 -2.99 17.60 -12.98
CA LYS A 91 -4.14 18.22 -13.66
C LYS A 91 -4.98 19.11 -12.73
N LEU A 92 -4.86 18.94 -11.41
CA LEU A 92 -5.63 19.73 -10.45
C LEU A 92 -5.16 21.18 -10.47
N ARG A 93 -6.08 22.14 -10.42
CA ARG A 93 -5.74 23.58 -10.44
C ARG A 93 -6.06 24.29 -9.13
N CYS A 94 -7.11 23.86 -8.44
CA CYS A 94 -7.46 24.40 -7.13
C CYS A 94 -6.49 23.86 -6.07
N ALA A 95 -5.79 24.75 -5.38
CA ALA A 95 -4.78 24.38 -4.37
C ALA A 95 -5.38 23.58 -3.20
N GLU A 96 -6.62 23.86 -2.81
CA GLU A 96 -7.32 23.11 -1.76
C GLU A 96 -7.64 21.69 -2.21
N VAL A 97 -8.16 21.53 -3.43
CA VAL A 97 -8.44 20.20 -4.02
C VAL A 97 -7.14 19.43 -4.24
N TYR A 98 -6.08 20.09 -4.70
CA TYR A 98 -4.76 19.48 -4.83
C TYR A 98 -4.26 18.94 -3.50
N ARG A 99 -4.27 19.75 -2.44
CA ARG A 99 -3.84 19.31 -1.09
C ARG A 99 -4.67 18.13 -0.60
N PHE A 100 -5.99 18.21 -0.74
CA PHE A 100 -6.90 17.13 -0.36
C PHE A 100 -6.56 15.81 -1.07
N CYS A 101 -6.25 15.86 -2.36
CA CYS A 101 -5.88 14.68 -3.13
C CYS A 101 -4.42 14.23 -2.90
N ALA A 102 -3.47 15.14 -2.74
CA ALA A 102 -2.04 14.84 -2.66
C ALA A 102 -1.63 14.25 -1.31
N ILE A 103 -2.18 14.76 -0.21
CA ILE A 103 -1.83 14.32 1.15
C ILE A 103 -2.03 12.80 1.33
N PRO A 104 -3.19 12.21 1.00
CA PRO A 104 -3.38 10.76 1.12
C PRO A 104 -2.39 9.96 0.27
N GLN A 105 -2.05 10.43 -0.93
CA GLN A 105 -1.17 9.73 -1.87
C GLN A 105 0.28 9.70 -1.34
N VAL A 106 0.78 10.83 -0.84
CA VAL A 106 2.13 10.90 -0.24
C VAL A 106 2.20 10.06 1.03
N MET A 107 1.14 10.06 1.84
CA MET A 107 1.04 9.21 3.03
C MET A 107 1.02 7.72 2.68
N ALA A 108 0.35 7.34 1.59
CA ALA A 108 0.35 5.97 1.09
C ALA A 108 1.74 5.54 0.60
N ILE A 109 2.44 6.38 -0.16
CA ILE A 109 3.84 6.12 -0.57
C ILE A 109 4.73 5.90 0.66
N ALA A 110 4.65 6.77 1.66
CA ALA A 110 5.43 6.62 2.90
C ALA A 110 5.06 5.36 3.69
N THR A 111 3.81 4.90 3.59
CA THR A 111 3.36 3.66 4.21
C THR A 111 3.92 2.45 3.47
N LEU A 112 3.88 2.44 2.13
CA LEU A 112 4.48 1.38 1.31
C LEU A 112 6.01 1.29 1.52
N ASP A 113 6.71 2.42 1.60
CA ASP A 113 8.13 2.47 1.96
C ASP A 113 8.40 1.78 3.31
N ARG A 114 7.55 2.04 4.31
CA ARG A 114 7.67 1.40 5.62
C ARG A 114 7.31 -0.09 5.61
N CYS A 115 6.43 -0.53 4.71
CA CYS A 115 6.05 -1.93 4.54
C CYS A 115 7.08 -2.72 3.72
N TYR A 116 7.78 -2.10 2.78
CA TYR A 116 8.71 -2.78 1.89
C TYR A 116 9.80 -3.51 2.67
N ALA A 117 10.00 -4.80 2.37
CA ALA A 117 10.96 -5.69 3.03
C ALA A 117 10.87 -5.68 4.57
N ASN A 118 9.70 -5.35 5.15
CA ASN A 118 9.55 -5.20 6.60
C ASN A 118 8.80 -6.40 7.20
N PRO A 119 9.45 -7.24 8.03
CA PRO A 119 8.79 -8.37 8.68
C PRO A 119 7.72 -7.96 9.69
N ASP A 120 7.74 -6.72 10.19
CA ASP A 120 6.80 -6.21 11.19
C ASP A 120 5.35 -6.25 10.69
N VAL A 121 5.12 -6.25 9.36
CA VAL A 121 3.79 -6.40 8.73
C VAL A 121 3.10 -7.71 9.15
N PHE A 122 3.88 -8.75 9.45
CA PHE A 122 3.37 -10.07 9.83
C PHE A 122 3.26 -10.27 11.34
N THR A 123 3.82 -9.36 12.15
CA THR A 123 3.87 -9.49 13.61
C THR A 123 3.13 -8.38 14.34
N GLY A 124 2.67 -7.35 13.64
CA GLY A 124 1.95 -6.24 14.26
C GLY A 124 1.56 -5.14 13.29
N VAL A 125 1.37 -3.95 13.86
CA VAL A 125 0.85 -2.79 13.15
C VAL A 125 1.99 -1.92 12.65
N VAL A 126 2.14 -1.81 11.33
CA VAL A 126 3.10 -0.90 10.70
C VAL A 126 2.45 0.46 10.44
N LYS A 127 2.95 1.51 11.11
CA LYS A 127 2.44 2.88 10.96
C LYS A 127 3.59 3.87 10.81
N ILE A 128 3.41 4.85 9.93
CA ILE A 128 4.28 6.02 9.89
C ILE A 128 4.16 6.82 11.19
N ARG A 129 5.27 7.38 11.68
CA ARG A 129 5.30 8.16 12.91
C ARG A 129 4.50 9.46 12.72
N LYS A 130 3.72 9.87 13.73
CA LYS A 130 2.93 11.12 13.70
C LYS A 130 3.74 12.35 13.25
N GLY A 131 4.99 12.49 13.69
CA GLY A 131 5.86 13.59 13.28
C GLY A 131 6.22 13.56 11.78
N LEU A 132 6.39 12.37 11.19
CA LEU A 132 6.55 12.23 9.74
C LEU A 132 5.25 12.59 9.04
N SER A 133 4.10 12.11 9.54
CA SER A 133 2.79 12.48 8.99
C SER A 133 2.58 14.00 8.97
N CYS A 134 2.88 14.71 10.06
CA CYS A 134 2.81 16.17 10.10
C CYS A 134 3.72 16.81 9.04
N ARG A 135 4.95 16.33 8.87
CA ARG A 135 5.88 16.83 7.85
C ARG A 135 5.33 16.62 6.44
N LEU A 136 4.80 15.44 6.14
CA LEU A 136 4.23 15.13 4.83
C LEU A 136 2.99 15.99 4.54
N ILE A 137 2.11 16.17 5.53
CA ILE A 137 0.93 17.03 5.41
C ILE A 137 1.32 18.48 5.11
N LEU A 138 2.32 19.01 5.82
CA LEU A 138 2.79 20.38 5.61
C LEU A 138 3.51 20.55 4.26
N GLY A 139 4.29 19.57 3.83
CA GLY A 139 5.06 19.64 2.58
C GLY A 139 4.30 19.29 1.31
N ALA A 140 3.21 18.51 1.38
CA ALA A 140 2.46 18.07 0.20
C ALA A 140 1.61 19.17 -0.46
N GLY A 141 1.55 20.37 0.13
CA GLY A 141 0.79 21.50 -0.39
C GLY A 141 1.60 22.49 -1.21
N ASP A 142 2.92 22.40 -1.18
CA ASP A 142 3.81 23.31 -1.90
C ASP A 142 4.09 22.75 -3.30
N ARG A 143 3.81 23.55 -4.33
CA ARG A 143 4.20 23.28 -5.71
C ARG A 143 5.53 23.93 -6.05
#